data_AF-A0A316FC16-F1
#
_entry.id   AF-A0A316FC16-F1
#
_cell.length_a   1.000
_cell.length_b   1.000
_cell.length_c   1.000
_cell.angle_alpha   90.00
_cell.angle_beta   90.00
_cell.angle_gamma   90.00
#
_symmetry.space_group_name_H-M   'P 1'
#
loop_
_entity.id
_entity.type
_entity.pdbx_description
1 polymer ?
#
loop_
_entity_poly.entity_id
_entity_poly.type
_entity_poly.pdbx_seq_one_letter_code
_entity_poly.pdbx_strand_id
1 'polypeptide(L)' 'MTPTAPPASTRPLWLAVFVLAATVTGTAAGILAFAGGTNIPLSVVAGGTAFGGSLALLLALAHFMRAAGN' A
#
# COMPACT_ATOMS: atom_id res chain seq x y z
N MET A 1 -34.63 -4.85 -23.20
CA MET A 1 -33.92 -5.59 -22.14
C MET A 1 -32.66 -4.80 -21.82
N THR A 2 -32.70 -3.91 -20.83
CA THR A 2 -31.54 -3.12 -20.40
C THR A 2 -30.68 -3.98 -19.47
N PRO A 3 -29.38 -4.17 -19.76
CA PRO A 3 -28.48 -4.81 -18.81
C PRO A 3 -28.36 -3.92 -17.57
N THR A 4 -28.97 -4.30 -16.46
CA THR A 4 -28.74 -3.65 -15.16
C THR A 4 -27.40 -4.16 -14.63
N ALA A 5 -26.31 -3.54 -15.07
CA ALA A 5 -24.98 -3.85 -14.57
C ALA A 5 -24.97 -3.68 -13.03
N PRO A 6 -24.48 -4.67 -12.27
CA PRO A 6 -24.38 -4.56 -10.82
C PRO A 6 -23.49 -3.36 -10.44
N PRO A 7 -23.77 -2.65 -9.34
CA PRO A 7 -22.99 -1.49 -8.92
C PRO A 7 -21.51 -1.89 -8.76
N ALA A 8 -20.63 -1.20 -9.49
CA ALA A 8 -19.20 -1.46 -9.45
C ALA A 8 -18.66 -1.19 -8.04
N SER A 9 -18.08 -2.22 -7.41
CA SER A 9 -17.43 -2.05 -6.12
C SER A 9 -16.23 -1.11 -6.25
N THR A 10 -16.16 -0.06 -5.44
CA THR A 10 -15.00 0.85 -5.36
C THR A 10 -13.82 0.23 -4.60
N ARG A 11 -14.02 -0.93 -3.97
CA ARG A 11 -13.01 -1.64 -3.18
C ARG A 11 -11.70 -1.94 -3.96
N PRO A 12 -11.74 -2.49 -5.19
CA PRO A 12 -10.52 -2.70 -5.99
C PRO A 12 -9.76 -1.40 -6.28
N LEU A 13 -10.46 -0.28 -6.52
CA LEU A 13 -9.83 1.01 -6.75
C LEU A 13 -9.05 1.48 -5.51
N TRP A 14 -9.66 1.37 -4.32
CA TRP A 14 -9.00 1.73 -3.06
C TRP A 14 -7.79 0.84 -2.76
N LEU A 15 -7.88 -0.46 -3.04
CA LEU A 15 -6.73 -1.36 -2.90
C LEU A 15 -5.58 -0.96 -3.84
N ALA A 16 -5.88 -0.57 -5.09
CA ALA A 16 -4.87 -0.07 -6.01
C ALA A 16 -4.19 1.19 -5.48
N VAL A 17 -4.95 2.13 -4.90
CA VAL A 17 -4.40 3.34 -4.26
C VAL A 17 -3.49 2.99 -3.08
N PHE A 18 -3.89 2.04 -2.22
CA PHE A 18 -3.05 1.63 -1.09
C PHE A 18 -1.74 0.98 -1.54
N VAL A 19 -1.80 0.11 -2.55
CA VAL A 19 -0.61 -0.51 -3.13
C VAL A 19 0.30 0.54 -3.76
N LEU A 20 -0.24 1.51 -4.50
CA LEU A 20 0.53 2.59 -5.10
C LEU A 20 1.23 3.45 -4.04
N ALA A 21 0.51 3.86 -2.99
CA ALA A 21 1.07 4.65 -1.89
C ALA A 21 2.20 3.88 -1.17
N ALA A 22 1.95 2.61 -0.83
CA ALA A 22 2.96 1.74 -0.21
C ALA A 22 4.19 1.56 -1.12
N THR A 23 4.00 1.44 -2.43
CA THR A 23 5.08 1.31 -3.42
C THR A 23 5.98 2.54 -3.40
N VAL A 24 5.39 3.74 -3.40
CA VAL A 24 6.16 4.99 -3.32
C VAL A 24 6.95 5.08 -2.01
N THR A 25 6.34 4.68 -0.87
CA THR A 25 7.05 4.67 0.41
C THR A 25 8.21 3.67 0.42
N GLY A 26 7.98 2.46 -0.09
CA GLY A 26 9.00 1.41 -0.14
C GLY A 26 10.17 1.76 -1.05
N THR A 27 9.90 2.30 -2.24
CA THR A 27 10.97 2.73 -3.16
C THR A 27 11.78 3.89 -2.59
N ALA A 28 11.12 4.89 -2.01
CA ALA A 28 11.80 6.01 -1.35
C ALA A 28 12.70 5.53 -0.20
N ALA A 29 12.21 4.63 0.66
CA ALA A 29 12.99 4.08 1.77
C ALA A 29 14.22 3.28 1.27
N GLY A 30 14.05 2.45 0.25
CA GLY A 30 15.15 1.67 -0.32
C GLY A 30 16.21 2.54 -1.00
N ILE A 31 15.79 3.54 -1.77
CA ILE A 31 16.70 4.52 -2.41
C ILE A 31 17.46 5.31 -1.35
N LEU A 32 16.76 5.76 -0.29
CA LEU A 32 17.38 6.52 0.79
C LEU A 32 18.37 5.66 1.59
N ALA A 33 18.05 4.39 1.84
CA ALA A 33 18.97 3.45 2.48
C ALA A 33 20.23 3.23 1.64
N PHE A 34 20.10 3.10 0.32
CA PHE A 34 21.24 3.00 -0.58
C PHE A 34 22.07 4.29 -0.62
N ALA A 35 21.41 5.45 -0.74
CA ALA A 35 22.07 6.76 -0.69
C ALA A 35 22.76 7.03 0.65
N GLY A 36 22.25 6.47 1.75
CA GLY A 36 22.84 6.51 3.08
C GLY A 36 24.06 5.60 3.27
N GLY A 37 24.49 4.88 2.22
CA GLY A 37 25.68 4.02 2.25
C GLY A 37 25.42 2.58 2.72
N THR A 38 24.16 2.16 2.85
CA THR A 38 23.83 0.77 3.18
C THR A 38 24.11 -0.15 1.99
N ASN A 39 24.57 -1.37 2.24
CA ASN A 39 24.79 -2.35 1.18
C ASN A 39 23.47 -2.79 0.51
N ILE A 40 23.56 -3.17 -0.77
CA ILE A 40 22.41 -3.47 -1.64
C ILE A 40 21.38 -4.42 -0.99
N PRO A 41 21.78 -5.55 -0.35
CA PRO A 41 20.81 -6.46 0.25
C PRO A 41 19.99 -5.79 1.37
N LEU A 42 20.62 -5.00 2.23
CA LEU A 42 19.93 -4.31 3.32
C LEU A 42 19.06 -3.16 2.81
N SER A 43 19.46 -2.46 1.75
CA SER A 43 18.64 -1.43 1.11
C SER A 43 17.35 -2.01 0.51
N VAL A 44 17.43 -3.21 -0.08
CA VAL A 44 16.24 -3.94 -0.56
C VAL A 44 15.34 -4.34 0.60
N VAL A 45 15.91 -4.85 1.70
CA VAL A 45 15.15 -5.18 2.91
C VAL A 45 14.45 -3.94 3.48
N ALA A 46 15.15 -2.80 3.57
CA ALA A 46 14.58 -1.55 4.06
C ALA A 46 13.40 -1.06 3.19
N GLY A 47 13.53 -1.14 1.87
CA GLY A 47 12.43 -0.81 0.97
C GLY A 47 11.24 -1.77 1.09
N GLY A 48 11.51 -3.08 1.20
CA GLY A 48 10.50 -4.10 1.37
C GLY A 48 9.73 -4.00 2.69
N THR A 49 10.42 -3.74 3.81
CA THR A 49 9.79 -3.56 5.12
C THR A 49 8.96 -2.28 5.17
N ALA A 50 9.44 -1.19 4.56
CA ALA A 50 8.68 0.05 4.44
C ALA A 50 7.41 -0.14 3.60
N PHE A 51 7.50 -0.83 2.45
CA PHE A 51 6.33 -1.18 1.64
C PHE A 51 5.32 -2.00 2.44
N GLY A 52 5.78 -3.11 3.03
CA GLY A 52 4.92 -4.03 3.77
C GLY A 52 4.25 -3.37 4.96
N GLY A 53 4.99 -2.56 5.73
CA GLY A 53 4.49 -1.81 6.87
C GLY A 53 3.42 -0.79 6.48
N SER A 54 3.68 0.02 5.45
CA SER A 54 2.71 0.99 4.93
C SER A 54 1.43 0.32 4.44
N LEU A 55 1.56 -0.78 3.68
CA LEU A 55 0.40 -1.49 3.17
C LEU A 55 -0.42 -2.12 4.32
N ALA A 56 0.24 -2.72 5.31
CA ALA A 56 -0.41 -3.27 6.48
C ALA A 56 -1.18 -2.20 7.27
N LEU A 57 -0.58 -1.01 7.47
CA LEU A 57 -1.24 0.11 8.14
C LEU A 57 -2.46 0.62 7.37
N LEU A 58 -2.36 0.77 6.05
CA LEU A 58 -3.49 1.22 5.22
C LEU A 58 -4.64 0.21 5.23
N LEU A 59 -4.33 -1.08 5.18
CA LEU A 59 -5.33 -2.14 5.27
C LEU A 59 -5.98 -2.20 6.66
N ALA A 60 -5.19 -2.06 7.73
CA ALA A 60 -5.70 -1.98 9.09
C ALA A 60 -6.60 -0.76 9.28
N LEU A 61 -6.21 0.40 8.76
CA LEU A 61 -7.03 1.61 8.78
C LEU A 61 -8.36 1.39 8.05
N ALA A 62 -8.33 0.81 6.84
CA ALA A 62 -9.54 0.48 6.10
C ALA A 62 -10.45 -0.50 6.86
N HIS A 63 -9.86 -1.45 7.59
CA HIS A 63 -10.60 -2.35 8.46
C HIS A 63 -11.29 -1.61 9.62
N PHE A 64 -10.56 -0.76 10.35
CA PHE A 64 -11.14 0.01 11.46
C PHE A 64 -12.16 1.04 11.02
N MET A 65 -11.96 1.73 9.89
CA MET A 65 -12.95 2.67 9.36
C MET A 65 -14.25 1.96 8.98
N ARG A 66 -14.16 0.74 8.45
CA ARG A 66 -15.34 -0.09 8.21
C ARG A 66 -16.00 -0.56 9.50
N ALA A 67 -15.23 -0.82 10.55
CA ALA A 67 -15.77 -1.20 11.86
C ALA A 67 -16.41 -0.02 12.63
N ALA A 68 -15.93 1.20 12.42
CA ALA A 68 -16.40 2.42 13.07
C ALA A 68 -17.60 3.09 12.39
N GLY A 69 -17.88 2.75 11.12
CA GLY A 69 -19.04 3.23 10.36
C GLY A 69 -20.32 2.38 10.52
N ASN A 70 -20.39 1.58 11.60
CA ASN A 70 -21.59 0.81 11.99
C ASN A 70 -22.35 1.54 13.11
#